data_AF-A0A497E1K4-F1
#
_entry.id   AF-A0A497E1K4-F1
#
_cell.length_a   1.000
_cell.length_b   1.000
_cell.length_c   1.000
_cell.angle_alpha   90.00
_cell.angle_beta   90.00
_cell.angle_gamma   90.00
#
_symmetry.space_group_name_H-M   'P 1'
#
loop_
_entity.id
_entity.type
_entity.pdbx_description
1 polymer ?
#
loop_
_entity_poly.entity_id
_entity_poly.type
_entity_poly.pdbx_seq_one_letter_code
_entity_poly.pdbx_strand_id
1 'polypeptide(L)'
;MASLQKKKVHGKQYWYIVECRRVNGKPRPFVLEYLGTPETLLKRLKGEGKKKVKSFSHGDVLALLKVAKEIELPDILKAHLPKAKRGGLSVADTILVGAIYRACEPGSKRKFERWARGTTLPKLYGFDASKVTSQHFWDQMDNVGEKDIEKIEDDIIKKILKKYNLTCSVLFYDTTNFYTYIQTKNNRSHLTQRGHNKQKRHDLKQFNLALLTTKDFLLPLLHYIYEGQKNDVSIFPDYLRVMLKRLRNIISQIEDVTLVFDKGNNCPKAIKILEEKKVGYVGSLSIHSHKDLIGVPYSRYHKVELSTGKKVLAYRTKKLLWGKEHTILVKRSDKLKEGQIRGFLK
;
A
#
# COMPACT_ATOMS: atom_id res chain seq x y z
N MET A 1 15.42 2.48 63.70
CA MET A 1 14.52 1.35 63.40
C MET A 1 13.16 1.91 63.01
N ALA A 2 12.60 1.46 61.90
CA ALA A 2 11.28 1.89 61.45
C ALA A 2 10.19 1.30 62.36
N SER A 3 9.15 2.08 62.63
CA SER A 3 8.01 1.73 63.48
C SER A 3 6.70 2.20 62.85
N LEU A 4 5.60 1.54 63.18
CA LEU A 4 4.26 1.97 62.79
C LEU A 4 3.72 2.97 63.81
N GLN A 5 3.33 4.15 63.34
CA GLN A 5 2.72 5.19 64.17
C GLN A 5 1.32 5.54 63.68
N LYS A 6 0.38 5.63 64.63
CA LYS A 6 -0.99 6.11 64.40
C LYS A 6 -1.05 7.62 64.61
N LYS A 7 -1.69 8.34 63.69
CA LYS A 7 -1.98 9.78 63.81
C LYS A 7 -3.46 10.03 63.59
N LYS A 8 -4.08 10.83 64.48
CA LYS A 8 -5.48 11.25 64.34
C LYS A 8 -5.53 12.58 63.60
N VAL A 9 -6.24 12.63 62.47
CA VAL A 9 -6.40 13.84 61.65
C VAL A 9 -7.88 13.97 61.31
N HIS A 10 -8.51 15.09 61.69
CA HIS A 10 -9.95 15.36 61.51
C HIS A 10 -10.85 14.18 61.93
N GLY A 11 -10.61 13.63 63.12
CA GLY A 11 -11.40 12.52 63.67
C GLY A 11 -11.06 11.13 63.11
N LYS A 12 -10.33 11.03 61.99
CA LYS A 12 -9.95 9.76 61.35
C LYS A 12 -8.54 9.33 61.76
N GLN A 13 -8.32 8.01 61.85
CA GLN A 13 -7.02 7.42 62.17
C GLN A 13 -6.27 7.05 60.89
N TYR A 14 -5.00 7.43 60.86
CA TYR A 14 -4.09 7.17 59.75
C TYR A 14 -2.79 6.55 60.25
N TRP A 15 -2.22 5.65 59.45
CA TRP A 15 -0.99 4.94 59.77
C TRP A 15 0.18 5.44 58.93
N TYR A 16 1.36 5.48 59.56
CA TYR A 16 2.61 5.93 58.95
C TYR A 16 3.73 4.98 59.35
N ILE A 17 4.67 4.74 58.44
CA ILE A 17 5.97 4.15 58.78
C ILE A 17 6.88 5.32 59.12
N VAL A 18 7.41 5.31 60.35
CA VAL A 18 8.23 6.39 60.89
C VAL A 18 9.53 5.81 61.41
N GLU A 19 10.63 6.48 61.10
CA GLU A 19 11.94 6.19 61.68
C GLU A 19 12.35 7.35 62.59
N CYS A 20 12.84 7.02 63.80
CA CYS A 20 13.40 8.04 64.68
C CYS A 20 14.82 8.38 64.24
N ARG A 21 15.06 9.67 63.94
CA ARG A 21 16.38 10.22 63.59
C ARG A 21 16.74 11.34 64.56
N ARG A 22 18.01 11.55 64.87
CA ARG A 22 18.45 12.69 65.68
C ARG A 22 18.66 13.92 64.79
N VAL A 23 18.03 15.03 65.15
CA VAL A 23 18.24 16.34 64.54
C VAL A 23 18.66 17.29 65.66
N ASN A 24 19.88 17.85 65.57
CA ASN A 24 20.49 18.69 66.61
C ASN A 24 20.46 18.03 68.00
N GLY A 25 20.89 16.76 68.06
CA GLY A 25 20.96 15.98 69.30
C GLY A 25 19.61 15.47 69.84
N LYS A 26 18.47 15.95 69.33
CA LYS A 26 17.13 15.57 69.80
C LYS A 26 16.51 14.51 68.88
N PRO A 27 15.91 13.43 69.43
CA PRO A 27 15.19 12.44 68.62
C PRO A 27 13.93 13.06 67.98
N ARG A 28 13.77 12.90 66.67
CA ARG A 28 12.65 13.39 65.88
C ARG A 28 12.08 12.27 64.99
N PRO A 29 10.75 12.11 64.91
CA PRO A 29 10.11 11.17 64.00
C PRO A 29 10.23 11.66 62.55
N PHE A 30 10.77 10.83 61.66
CA PHE A 30 10.84 11.07 60.22
C PHE A 30 9.89 10.11 59.50
N VAL A 31 8.91 10.65 58.77
CA VAL A 31 7.93 9.84 58.03
C VAL A 31 8.61 9.25 56.80
N LEU A 32 8.70 7.92 56.76
CA LEU A 32 9.21 7.18 55.60
C LEU A 32 8.11 6.96 54.57
N GLU A 33 6.90 6.57 55.01
CA GLU A 33 5.78 6.28 54.11
C GLU A 33 4.43 6.51 54.81
N TYR A 34 3.46 7.04 54.06
CA TYR A 34 2.08 7.18 54.50
C TYR A 34 1.24 5.98 54.05
N LEU A 35 0.65 5.26 55.00
CA LEU A 35 -0.08 4.02 54.75
C LEU A 35 -1.59 4.22 54.56
N GLY A 36 -2.14 5.39 54.91
CA GLY A 36 -3.57 5.65 54.84
C GLY A 36 -4.34 5.12 56.04
N THR A 37 -5.64 4.86 55.85
CA THR A 37 -6.51 4.28 56.88
C THR A 37 -6.26 2.77 57.03
N PRO A 38 -6.65 2.15 58.15
CA PRO A 38 -6.56 0.69 58.33
C PRO A 38 -7.17 -0.10 57.17
N GLU A 39 -8.31 0.34 56.63
CA GLU A 39 -9.01 -0.32 55.52
C GLU A 39 -8.22 -0.21 54.22
N THR A 40 -7.59 0.94 53.96
CA THR A 40 -6.76 1.16 52.76
C THR A 40 -5.50 0.30 52.82
N LEU A 41 -4.87 0.22 53.99
CA LEU A 41 -3.71 -0.62 54.23
C LEU A 41 -4.06 -2.11 54.10
N LEU A 42 -5.18 -2.54 54.69
CA LEU A 42 -5.67 -3.91 54.58
C LEU A 42 -5.93 -4.31 53.12
N LYS A 43 -6.56 -3.43 52.33
CA LYS A 43 -6.77 -3.65 50.88
C LYS A 43 -5.44 -3.81 50.13
N ARG A 44 -4.45 -2.98 50.42
CA ARG A 44 -3.11 -3.08 49.81
C ARG A 44 -2.40 -4.38 50.21
N LEU A 45 -2.42 -4.76 51.49
CA LEU A 45 -1.78 -5.97 52.02
C LEU A 45 -2.44 -7.26 51.52
N LYS A 46 -3.76 -7.27 51.34
CA LYS A 46 -4.50 -8.38 50.71
C LYS A 46 -4.23 -8.53 49.21
N GLY A 47 -3.37 -7.69 48.63
CA GLY A 47 -3.10 -7.69 47.20
C GLY A 47 -4.29 -7.21 46.36
N GLU A 48 -5.32 -6.59 46.96
CA GLU A 48 -6.48 -6.03 46.26
C GLU A 48 -6.13 -4.77 45.43
N GLY A 49 -4.85 -4.37 45.41
CA GLY A 49 -4.32 -3.43 44.44
C GLY A 49 -4.39 -4.03 43.03
N LYS A 50 -5.54 -3.87 42.37
CA LYS A 50 -5.76 -4.33 40.99
C LYS A 50 -4.66 -3.77 40.07
N LYS A 51 -3.74 -4.62 39.63
CA LYS A 51 -2.81 -4.28 38.54
C LYS A 51 -3.65 -4.05 37.29
N LYS A 52 -3.63 -2.82 36.77
CA LYS A 52 -4.29 -2.49 35.51
C LYS A 52 -3.42 -3.01 34.37
N VAL A 53 -3.84 -4.11 33.76
CA VAL A 53 -3.23 -4.62 32.53
C VAL A 53 -4.02 -4.07 31.34
N LYS A 54 -3.32 -3.67 30.28
CA LYS A 54 -3.93 -3.27 29.01
C LYS A 54 -3.29 -4.09 27.91
N SER A 55 -4.12 -4.69 27.06
CA SER A 55 -3.68 -5.40 25.86
C SER A 55 -3.46 -4.44 24.70
N PHE A 56 -2.50 -4.75 23.84
CA PHE A 56 -2.18 -3.99 22.64
C PHE A 56 -1.90 -4.94 21.48
N SER A 57 -2.36 -4.61 20.28
CA SER A 57 -1.92 -5.30 19.05
C SER A 57 -0.44 -4.98 18.79
N HIS A 58 0.36 -6.01 18.52
CA HIS A 58 1.82 -5.91 18.51
C HIS A 58 2.48 -6.58 17.30
N GLY A 59 2.13 -7.83 17.00
CA GLY A 59 2.89 -8.67 16.05
C GLY A 59 2.92 -8.09 14.63
N ASP A 60 1.76 -7.67 14.15
CA ASP A 60 1.53 -7.05 12.85
C ASP A 60 2.28 -5.71 12.68
N VAL A 61 2.15 -4.79 13.65
CA VAL A 61 2.87 -3.51 13.58
C VAL A 61 4.38 -3.68 13.72
N LEU A 62 4.84 -4.63 14.55
CA LEU A 62 6.27 -4.93 14.69
C LEU A 62 6.84 -5.55 13.41
N ALA A 63 6.13 -6.51 12.81
CA ALA A 63 6.56 -7.17 11.58
C ALA A 63 6.72 -6.16 10.44
N LEU A 64 5.74 -5.27 10.25
CA LEU A 64 5.82 -4.24 9.20
C LEU A 64 6.91 -3.20 9.46
N LEU A 65 7.15 -2.82 10.72
CA LEU A 65 8.29 -1.95 11.07
C LEU A 65 9.64 -2.63 10.76
N LYS A 66 9.76 -3.93 11.03
CA LYS A 66 10.97 -4.70 10.70
C LYS A 66 11.19 -4.74 9.19
N VAL A 67 10.16 -5.09 8.42
CA VAL A 67 10.22 -5.09 6.94
C VAL A 67 10.62 -3.71 6.41
N ALA A 68 9.97 -2.64 6.90
CA ALA A 68 10.30 -1.27 6.48
C ALA A 68 11.77 -0.93 6.76
N LYS A 69 12.31 -1.34 7.91
CA LYS A 69 13.71 -1.11 8.27
C LYS A 69 14.65 -1.97 7.42
N GLU A 70 14.28 -3.22 7.14
CA GLU A 70 15.04 -4.15 6.30
C GLU A 70 15.19 -3.64 4.86
N ILE A 71 14.17 -3.00 4.30
CA ILE A 71 14.24 -2.37 2.98
C ILE A 71 14.66 -0.90 3.05
N GLU A 72 15.12 -0.41 4.22
CA GLU A 72 15.56 0.99 4.42
C GLU A 72 14.52 2.04 3.98
N LEU A 73 13.23 1.69 4.02
CA LEU A 73 12.14 2.57 3.61
C LEU A 73 12.14 3.92 4.35
N PRO A 74 12.38 4.00 5.67
CA PRO A 74 12.46 5.29 6.36
C PRO A 74 13.54 6.21 5.78
N ASP A 75 14.69 5.65 5.39
CA ASP A 75 15.82 6.42 4.89
C ASP A 75 15.59 6.88 3.45
N ILE A 76 15.02 6.00 2.62
CA ILE A 76 14.56 6.35 1.26
C ILE A 76 13.56 7.50 1.31
N LEU A 77 12.54 7.41 2.16
CA LEU A 77 11.54 8.47 2.31
C LEU A 77 12.20 9.80 2.77
N LYS A 78 13.10 9.75 3.75
CA LYS A 78 13.79 10.94 4.29
C LYS A 78 14.76 11.59 3.29
N ALA A 79 15.26 10.84 2.32
CA ALA A 79 16.15 11.36 1.28
C ALA A 79 15.41 12.29 0.30
N HIS A 80 14.13 12.03 0.05
CA HIS A 80 13.33 12.77 -0.93
C HIS A 80 12.31 13.73 -0.32
N LEU A 81 11.95 13.56 0.95
CA LEU A 81 10.89 14.35 1.59
C LEU A 81 11.43 15.42 2.54
N PRO A 82 10.68 16.53 2.73
CA PRO A 82 11.06 17.56 3.68
C PRO A 82 11.30 17.03 5.10
N LYS A 83 12.33 17.56 5.76
CA LYS A 83 12.73 17.15 7.13
C LYS A 83 11.86 17.78 8.22
N ALA A 84 10.96 18.70 7.86
CA ALA A 84 10.08 19.38 8.80
C ALA A 84 9.25 18.39 9.62
N LYS A 85 9.12 18.65 10.91
CA LYS A 85 8.34 17.82 11.83
C LYS A 85 7.10 18.56 12.30
N ARG A 86 5.99 17.84 12.41
CA ARG A 86 4.76 18.31 13.05
C ARG A 86 4.23 17.21 13.94
N GLY A 87 3.70 17.56 15.12
CA GLY A 87 3.18 16.54 16.05
C GLY A 87 4.20 15.47 16.48
N GLY A 88 5.50 15.73 16.32
CA GLY A 88 6.59 14.80 16.64
C GLY A 88 7.06 13.91 15.47
N LEU A 89 6.37 13.91 14.32
CA LEU A 89 6.74 13.10 13.15
C LEU A 89 7.15 13.98 11.97
N SER A 90 8.14 13.52 11.19
CA SER A 90 8.44 14.10 9.87
C SER A 90 7.41 13.67 8.82
N VAL A 91 7.49 14.22 7.61
CA VAL A 91 6.68 13.79 6.46
C VAL A 91 6.90 12.29 6.22
N ALA A 92 8.17 11.87 6.09
CA ALA A 92 8.56 10.48 5.87
C ALA A 92 8.01 9.53 6.94
N ASP A 93 8.17 9.90 8.22
CA ASP A 93 7.68 9.11 9.35
C ASP A 93 6.14 9.00 9.33
N THR A 94 5.46 10.10 8.97
CA THR A 94 3.99 10.14 8.84
C THR A 94 3.49 9.22 7.73
N ILE A 95 4.15 9.23 6.56
CA ILE A 95 3.82 8.33 5.45
C ILE A 95 4.03 6.86 5.86
N LEU A 96 5.14 6.55 6.54
CA LEU A 96 5.42 5.19 6.99
C LEU A 96 4.36 4.66 7.97
N VAL A 97 4.05 5.40 9.03
CA VAL A 97 3.03 4.96 10.01
C VAL A 97 1.64 4.88 9.36
N GLY A 98 1.36 5.75 8.39
CA GLY A 98 0.14 5.69 7.58
C GLY A 98 0.06 4.45 6.69
N ALA A 99 1.18 4.02 6.11
CA ALA A 99 1.28 2.80 5.32
C ALA A 99 1.06 1.55 6.20
N ILE A 100 1.68 1.50 7.38
CA ILE A 100 1.47 0.43 8.37
C ILE A 100 0.01 0.37 8.80
N TYR A 101 -0.61 1.51 9.09
CA TYR A 101 -2.04 1.57 9.40
C TYR A 101 -2.88 1.00 8.27
N ARG A 102 -2.61 1.37 7.01
CA ARG A 102 -3.35 0.87 5.85
C ARG A 102 -3.21 -0.63 5.64
N ALA A 103 -2.05 -1.21 5.98
CA ALA A 103 -1.81 -2.64 5.87
C ALA A 103 -2.48 -3.43 7.01
N CYS A 104 -2.48 -2.91 8.24
CA CYS A 104 -3.08 -3.59 9.40
C CYS A 104 -4.60 -3.42 9.50
N GLU A 105 -5.09 -2.18 9.34
CA GLU A 105 -6.50 -1.81 9.56
C GLU A 105 -6.90 -0.77 8.50
N PRO A 106 -7.24 -1.20 7.27
CA PRO A 106 -7.56 -0.29 6.18
C PRO A 106 -8.77 0.58 6.52
N GLY A 107 -8.52 1.85 6.86
CA GLY A 107 -9.56 2.76 7.31
C GLY A 107 -9.31 4.24 6.99
N SER A 108 -10.26 5.07 7.41
CA SER A 108 -10.11 6.53 7.34
C SER A 108 -8.99 7.01 8.25
N LYS A 109 -8.25 8.04 7.82
CA LYS A 109 -7.24 8.73 8.65
C LYS A 109 -7.83 9.32 9.94
N ARG A 110 -9.15 9.59 9.98
CA ARG A 110 -9.88 9.98 11.19
C ARG A 110 -9.87 8.91 12.28
N LYS A 111 -9.74 7.64 11.92
CA LYS A 111 -9.70 6.52 12.88
C LYS A 111 -8.27 6.18 13.33
N PHE A 112 -7.24 6.78 12.73
CA PHE A 112 -5.84 6.45 13.00
C PHE A 112 -5.48 6.58 14.47
N GLU A 113 -5.78 7.72 15.11
CA GLU A 113 -5.47 7.95 16.53
C GLU A 113 -6.04 6.83 17.42
N ARG A 114 -7.32 6.51 17.23
CA ARG A 114 -8.02 5.48 18.02
C ARG A 114 -7.36 4.12 17.82
N TRP A 115 -7.07 3.76 16.58
CA TRP A 115 -6.40 2.51 16.25
C TRP A 115 -4.98 2.46 16.85
N ALA A 116 -4.17 3.50 16.64
CA ALA A 116 -2.78 3.56 17.09
C ALA A 116 -2.66 3.46 18.62
N ARG A 117 -3.61 4.04 19.39
CA ARG A 117 -3.68 3.90 20.85
C ARG A 117 -3.97 2.47 21.33
N GLY A 118 -4.49 1.62 20.46
CA GLY A 118 -4.73 0.19 20.67
C GLY A 118 -3.56 -0.69 20.26
N THR A 119 -2.50 -0.14 19.66
CA THR A 119 -1.32 -0.91 19.24
C THR A 119 -0.06 -0.46 19.97
N THR A 120 1.02 -1.23 19.84
CA THR A 120 2.34 -0.82 20.36
C THR A 120 3.09 0.13 19.43
N LEU A 121 2.55 0.45 18.24
CA LEU A 121 3.23 1.27 17.22
C LEU A 121 3.71 2.63 17.76
N PRO A 122 2.91 3.41 18.52
CA PRO A 122 3.38 4.69 19.08
C PRO A 122 4.59 4.55 20.00
N LYS A 123 4.65 3.47 20.78
CA LYS A 123 5.78 3.18 21.68
C LYS A 123 7.01 2.69 20.91
N LEU A 124 6.82 1.80 19.95
CA LEU A 124 7.93 1.26 19.13
C LEU A 124 8.58 2.34 18.26
N TYR A 125 7.78 3.29 17.77
CA TYR A 125 8.23 4.31 16.83
C TYR A 125 8.50 5.67 17.48
N GLY A 126 8.03 5.89 18.72
CA GLY A 126 8.33 7.09 19.50
C GLY A 126 7.49 8.31 19.14
N PHE A 127 6.16 8.16 19.06
CA PHE A 127 5.25 9.29 18.83
C PHE A 127 4.00 9.26 19.72
N ASP A 128 3.35 10.41 19.84
CA ASP A 128 2.08 10.55 20.52
C ASP A 128 0.93 10.44 19.51
N ALA A 129 0.16 9.35 19.61
CA ALA A 129 -0.97 9.08 18.72
C ALA A 129 -2.01 10.21 18.71
N SER A 130 -2.19 10.96 19.81
CA SER A 130 -3.16 12.06 19.86
C SER A 130 -2.78 13.26 19.01
N LYS A 131 -1.50 13.40 18.67
CA LYS A 131 -0.99 14.47 17.81
C LYS A 131 -1.09 14.13 16.32
N VAL A 132 -1.32 12.85 15.99
CA VAL A 132 -1.41 12.35 14.61
C VAL A 132 -2.87 12.26 14.19
N THR A 133 -3.50 13.44 14.04
CA THR A 133 -4.89 13.57 13.63
C THR A 133 -5.05 13.38 12.11
N SER A 134 -6.29 13.31 11.63
CA SER A 134 -6.53 13.32 10.17
C SER A 134 -5.98 14.58 9.50
N GLN A 135 -6.01 15.73 10.17
CA GLN A 135 -5.47 16.98 9.64
C GLN A 135 -3.94 16.91 9.54
N HIS A 136 -3.27 16.34 10.54
CA HIS A 136 -1.83 16.10 10.50
C HIS A 136 -1.42 15.31 9.24
N PHE A 137 -2.16 14.26 8.88
CA PHE A 137 -1.87 13.52 7.64
C PHE A 137 -2.03 14.39 6.39
N TRP A 138 -3.10 15.17 6.28
CA TRP A 138 -3.33 16.03 5.10
C TRP A 138 -2.21 17.07 4.97
N ASP A 139 -1.91 17.75 6.06
CA ASP A 139 -0.85 18.77 6.08
C ASP A 139 0.52 18.18 5.70
N GLN A 140 0.82 16.96 6.16
CA GLN A 140 2.07 16.29 5.80
C GLN A 140 2.08 15.79 4.35
N MET A 141 0.97 15.24 3.85
CA MET A 141 0.87 14.77 2.46
C MET A 141 0.89 15.91 1.45
N ASP A 142 0.43 17.11 1.81
CA ASP A 142 0.51 18.30 0.96
C ASP A 142 1.96 18.75 0.71
N ASN A 143 2.93 18.22 1.47
CA ASN A 143 4.36 18.43 1.27
C ASN A 143 5.02 17.34 0.40
N VAL A 144 4.25 16.44 -0.20
CA VAL A 144 4.75 15.34 -1.05
C VAL A 144 4.41 15.63 -2.51
N GLY A 145 5.41 15.97 -3.33
CA GLY A 145 5.22 16.21 -4.76
C GLY A 145 5.21 14.93 -5.59
N GLU A 146 4.62 14.99 -6.79
CA GLU A 146 4.59 13.86 -7.73
C GLU A 146 6.00 13.36 -8.09
N LYS A 147 6.95 14.28 -8.31
CA LYS A 147 8.35 13.93 -8.59
C LYS A 147 9.05 13.27 -7.41
N ASP A 148 8.64 13.58 -6.18
CA ASP A 148 9.20 12.94 -4.98
C ASP A 148 8.70 11.49 -4.92
N ILE A 149 7.42 11.27 -5.21
CA ILE A 149 6.83 9.93 -5.31
C ILE A 149 7.57 9.08 -6.34
N GLU A 150 7.81 9.60 -7.55
CA GLU A 150 8.53 8.84 -8.59
C GLU A 150 9.93 8.40 -8.14
N LYS A 151 10.69 9.30 -7.49
CA LYS A 151 12.04 8.97 -6.99
C LYS A 151 12.00 7.97 -5.84
N ILE A 152 11.04 8.13 -4.92
CA ILE A 152 10.83 7.21 -3.80
C ILE A 152 10.51 5.81 -4.32
N GLU A 153 9.62 5.69 -5.30
CA GLU A 153 9.32 4.42 -5.95
C GLU A 153 10.56 3.80 -6.58
N ASP A 154 11.31 4.55 -7.39
CA ASP A 154 12.50 4.06 -8.08
C ASP A 154 13.52 3.48 -7.07
N ASP A 155 13.75 4.16 -5.95
CA ASP A 155 14.69 3.73 -4.93
C ASP A 155 14.16 2.55 -4.10
N ILE A 156 12.87 2.51 -3.78
CA ILE A 156 12.23 1.34 -3.14
C ILE A 156 12.41 0.10 -4.02
N ILE A 157 12.12 0.22 -5.32
CA ILE A 157 12.18 -0.93 -6.24
C ILE A 157 13.63 -1.41 -6.37
N LYS A 158 14.58 -0.50 -6.61
CA LYS A 158 16.01 -0.86 -6.67
C LYS A 158 16.45 -1.61 -5.41
N LYS A 159 16.02 -1.15 -4.23
CA LYS A 159 16.36 -1.78 -2.96
C LYS A 159 15.74 -3.17 -2.84
N ILE A 160 14.48 -3.33 -3.18
CA ILE A 160 13.76 -4.61 -3.14
C ILE A 160 14.37 -5.61 -4.13
N LEU A 161 14.56 -5.20 -5.40
CA LEU A 161 15.15 -6.07 -6.43
C LEU A 161 16.53 -6.57 -6.01
N LYS A 162 17.39 -5.67 -5.51
CA LYS A 162 18.73 -6.03 -5.04
C LYS A 162 18.69 -6.93 -3.81
N LYS A 163 17.87 -6.59 -2.80
CA LYS A 163 17.84 -7.31 -1.52
C LYS A 163 17.31 -8.74 -1.66
N TYR A 164 16.29 -8.93 -2.49
CA TYR A 164 15.64 -10.22 -2.67
C TYR A 164 16.07 -10.94 -3.96
N ASN A 165 17.05 -10.40 -4.68
CA ASN A 165 17.57 -10.93 -5.95
C ASN A 165 16.45 -11.24 -6.96
N LEU A 166 15.51 -10.30 -7.11
CA LEU A 166 14.36 -10.47 -7.99
C LEU A 166 14.70 -10.02 -9.42
N THR A 167 14.22 -10.80 -10.39
CA THR A 167 14.32 -10.46 -11.81
C THR A 167 12.97 -10.01 -12.35
N CYS A 168 12.97 -9.04 -13.27
CA CYS A 168 11.77 -8.49 -13.87
C CYS A 168 11.65 -8.90 -15.35
N SER A 169 11.44 -10.19 -15.65
CA SER A 169 11.39 -10.68 -17.04
C SER A 169 10.03 -10.47 -17.71
N VAL A 170 8.93 -10.60 -16.96
CA VAL A 170 7.57 -10.41 -17.46
C VAL A 170 6.82 -9.43 -16.57
N LEU A 171 6.31 -8.36 -17.18
CA LEU A 171 5.60 -7.29 -16.49
C LEU A 171 4.15 -7.19 -16.97
N PHE A 172 3.21 -7.13 -16.04
CA PHE A 172 1.80 -6.91 -16.33
C PHE A 172 1.45 -5.43 -16.21
N TYR A 173 0.89 -4.88 -17.28
CA TYR A 173 0.31 -3.54 -17.31
C TYR A 173 -1.21 -3.64 -17.38
N ASP A 174 -1.88 -3.05 -16.40
CA ASP A 174 -3.34 -2.93 -16.39
C ASP A 174 -3.77 -1.54 -15.90
N THR A 175 -4.95 -1.14 -16.35
CA THR A 175 -5.57 0.14 -16.01
C THR A 175 -6.87 -0.10 -15.24
N THR A 176 -7.21 0.80 -14.32
CA THR A 176 -8.49 0.77 -13.61
C THR A 176 -8.97 2.18 -13.31
N ASN A 177 -10.23 2.33 -12.91
CA ASN A 177 -10.78 3.63 -12.51
C ASN A 177 -11.43 3.57 -11.13
N PHE A 178 -11.29 4.69 -10.43
CA PHE A 178 -11.90 4.92 -9.13
C PHE A 178 -12.85 6.11 -9.24
N TYR A 179 -14.14 5.88 -9.03
CA TYR A 179 -15.07 6.97 -8.84
C TYR A 179 -14.91 7.57 -7.44
N THR A 180 -15.34 8.82 -7.32
CA THR A 180 -15.27 9.62 -6.10
C THR A 180 -16.64 10.20 -5.79
N TYR A 181 -16.81 10.66 -4.55
CA TYR A 181 -18.01 11.39 -4.11
C TYR A 181 -17.76 12.92 -4.08
N ILE A 182 -16.79 13.40 -4.87
CA ILE A 182 -16.53 14.83 -4.98
C ILE A 182 -17.78 15.49 -5.57
N GLN A 183 -18.25 16.55 -4.91
CA GLN A 183 -19.46 17.26 -5.30
C GLN A 183 -19.37 17.74 -6.76
N THR A 184 -20.47 17.59 -7.52
CA THR A 184 -20.54 17.94 -8.94
C THR A 184 -20.02 19.34 -9.26
N LYS A 185 -20.39 20.34 -8.44
CA LYS A 185 -20.03 21.75 -8.62
C LYS A 185 -18.61 22.10 -8.15
N ASN A 186 -17.88 21.17 -7.53
CA ASN A 186 -16.51 21.39 -7.11
C ASN A 186 -15.56 21.25 -8.31
N ASN A 187 -15.04 22.37 -8.80
CA ASN A 187 -14.19 22.44 -9.99
C ASN A 187 -12.69 22.61 -9.65
N ARG A 188 -12.29 22.39 -8.40
CA ARG A 188 -10.89 22.56 -7.96
C ARG A 188 -9.96 21.44 -8.44
N SER A 189 -10.49 20.25 -8.72
CA SER A 189 -9.69 19.12 -9.19
C SER A 189 -9.76 18.98 -10.70
N HIS A 190 -8.61 19.11 -11.36
CA HIS A 190 -8.46 18.80 -12.78
C HIS A 190 -8.35 17.30 -13.04
N LEU A 191 -7.82 16.55 -12.08
CA LEU A 191 -7.66 15.10 -12.16
C LEU A 191 -9.00 14.35 -12.18
N THR A 192 -9.91 14.69 -11.26
CA THR A 192 -11.17 13.95 -11.14
C THR A 192 -12.21 14.48 -12.11
N GLN A 193 -12.48 13.75 -13.19
CA GLN A 193 -13.45 14.10 -14.24
C GLN A 193 -14.40 12.93 -14.51
N ARG A 194 -15.56 13.20 -15.09
CA ARG A 194 -16.49 12.13 -15.50
C ARG A 194 -15.97 11.42 -16.74
N GLY A 195 -16.24 10.12 -16.81
CA GLY A 195 -15.87 9.31 -17.97
C GLY A 195 -16.50 7.93 -17.93
N HIS A 196 -15.98 7.02 -18.75
CA HIS A 196 -16.42 5.64 -18.75
C HIS A 196 -15.87 4.90 -17.52
N ASN A 197 -16.74 4.51 -16.58
CA ASN A 197 -16.36 3.80 -15.36
C ASN A 197 -16.64 2.29 -15.50
N LYS A 198 -15.72 1.43 -15.05
CA LYS A 198 -15.87 -0.03 -15.13
C LYS A 198 -17.03 -0.57 -14.26
N GLN A 199 -17.42 0.17 -13.23
CA GLN A 199 -18.59 -0.11 -12.36
C GLN A 199 -19.87 0.63 -12.80
N LYS A 200 -19.89 1.20 -14.02
CA LYS A 200 -21.04 1.91 -14.61
C LYS A 200 -21.51 3.17 -13.85
N ARG A 201 -20.65 3.73 -12.99
CA ARG A 201 -20.88 5.00 -12.26
C ARG A 201 -20.45 6.23 -13.05
N HIS A 202 -21.06 6.42 -14.22
CA HIS A 202 -20.76 7.55 -15.11
C HIS A 202 -21.23 8.91 -14.56
N ASP A 203 -22.13 8.88 -13.58
CA ASP A 203 -22.66 10.04 -12.85
C ASP A 203 -21.60 10.71 -11.95
N LEU A 204 -20.62 9.93 -11.48
CA LEU A 204 -19.60 10.36 -10.53
C LEU A 204 -18.30 10.82 -11.22
N LYS A 205 -17.62 11.78 -10.59
CA LYS A 205 -16.25 12.16 -10.99
C LYS A 205 -15.30 11.02 -10.63
N GLN A 206 -14.37 10.70 -11.52
CA GLN A 206 -13.43 9.59 -11.36
C GLN A 206 -12.01 10.01 -11.72
N PHE A 207 -11.04 9.17 -11.36
CA PHE A 207 -9.69 9.21 -11.89
C PHE A 207 -9.27 7.80 -12.31
N ASN A 208 -8.28 7.73 -13.19
CA ASN A 208 -7.74 6.47 -13.67
C ASN A 208 -6.40 6.17 -12.99
N LEU A 209 -6.10 4.88 -12.83
CA LEU A 209 -4.85 4.35 -12.31
C LEU A 209 -4.31 3.33 -13.31
N ALA A 210 -3.10 3.56 -13.81
CA ALA A 210 -2.31 2.54 -14.48
C ALA A 210 -1.33 1.94 -13.48
N LEU A 211 -1.18 0.61 -13.52
CA LEU A 211 -0.28 -0.12 -12.63
C LEU A 211 0.57 -1.10 -13.44
N LEU A 212 1.87 -1.10 -13.15
CA LEU A 212 2.82 -2.06 -13.66
C LEU A 212 3.26 -2.99 -12.54
N THR A 213 3.14 -4.29 -12.74
CA THR A 213 3.51 -5.30 -11.73
C THR A 213 4.40 -6.39 -12.30
N THR A 214 5.16 -7.06 -11.43
CA THR A 214 5.87 -8.30 -11.81
C THR A 214 4.91 -9.46 -11.97
N LYS A 215 5.27 -10.45 -12.80
CA LYS A 215 4.47 -11.65 -12.96
C LYS A 215 4.41 -12.54 -11.70
N ASP A 216 5.55 -12.75 -11.04
CA ASP A 216 5.69 -13.84 -10.08
C ASP A 216 5.01 -13.56 -8.73
N PHE A 217 5.09 -12.30 -8.26
CA PHE A 217 4.55 -11.88 -6.96
C PHE A 217 3.51 -10.78 -7.06
N LEU A 218 3.17 -10.33 -8.28
CA LEU A 218 2.35 -9.14 -8.52
C LEU A 218 2.89 -7.92 -7.78
N LEU A 219 4.22 -7.84 -7.63
CA LEU A 219 4.88 -6.75 -6.94
C LEU A 219 4.65 -5.47 -7.76
N PRO A 220 4.00 -4.43 -7.19
CA PRO A 220 3.84 -3.16 -7.88
C PRO A 220 5.21 -2.51 -8.09
N LEU A 221 5.53 -2.22 -9.34
CA LEU A 221 6.74 -1.50 -9.72
C LEU A 221 6.41 -0.02 -9.89
N LEU A 222 5.54 0.33 -10.83
CA LEU A 222 5.25 1.71 -11.17
C LEU A 222 3.75 1.94 -11.17
N HIS A 223 3.31 3.11 -10.71
CA HIS A 223 1.96 3.58 -10.91
C HIS A 223 1.91 4.89 -11.68
N TYR A 224 0.73 5.18 -12.23
CA TYR A 224 0.44 6.46 -12.84
C TYR A 224 -1.03 6.80 -12.73
N ILE A 225 -1.31 8.01 -12.27
CA ILE A 225 -2.67 8.52 -12.08
C ILE A 225 -2.92 9.57 -13.15
N TYR A 226 -4.07 9.48 -13.81
CA TYR A 226 -4.46 10.40 -14.87
C TYR A 226 -5.97 10.67 -14.86
N GLU A 227 -6.36 11.67 -15.65
CA GLU A 227 -7.68 12.27 -15.54
C GLU A 227 -8.79 11.33 -15.99
N GLY A 228 -9.91 11.35 -15.27
CA GLY A 228 -10.98 10.36 -15.38
C GLY A 228 -11.72 10.27 -16.71
N GLN A 229 -11.68 11.33 -17.52
CA GLN A 229 -12.30 11.41 -18.85
C GLN A 229 -11.40 10.86 -19.96
N LYS A 230 -10.10 10.73 -19.71
CA LYS A 230 -9.16 10.23 -20.72
C LYS A 230 -9.29 8.71 -20.85
N ASN A 231 -9.17 8.23 -22.08
CA ASN A 231 -9.19 6.80 -22.39
C ASN A 231 -7.77 6.21 -22.38
N ASP A 232 -7.68 4.92 -22.08
CA ASP A 232 -6.39 4.23 -21.90
C ASP A 232 -5.57 4.20 -23.19
N VAL A 233 -6.20 3.97 -24.33
CA VAL A 233 -5.57 3.96 -25.67
C VAL A 233 -4.80 5.25 -25.96
N SER A 234 -5.37 6.40 -25.57
CA SER A 234 -4.77 7.71 -25.82
C SER A 234 -3.57 7.99 -24.92
N ILE A 235 -3.63 7.56 -23.66
CA ILE A 235 -2.60 7.82 -22.66
C ILE A 235 -1.46 6.81 -22.72
N PHE A 236 -1.74 5.58 -23.12
CA PHE A 236 -0.79 4.49 -23.06
C PHE A 236 0.54 4.79 -23.78
N PRO A 237 0.60 5.33 -25.01
CA PRO A 237 1.87 5.64 -25.66
C PRO A 237 2.73 6.63 -24.90
N ASP A 238 2.12 7.68 -24.35
CA ASP A 238 2.85 8.73 -23.65
C ASP A 238 3.35 8.24 -22.30
N TYR A 239 2.49 7.53 -21.56
CA TYR A 239 2.91 6.88 -20.33
C TYR A 239 3.97 5.81 -20.56
N LEU A 240 3.84 5.00 -21.62
CA LEU A 240 4.80 3.95 -21.97
C LEU A 240 6.22 4.51 -22.15
N ARG A 241 6.38 5.69 -22.77
CA ARG A 241 7.72 6.32 -22.88
C ARG A 241 8.30 6.66 -21.50
N VAL A 242 7.50 7.23 -20.62
CA VAL A 242 7.91 7.59 -19.26
C VAL A 242 8.23 6.33 -18.45
N MET A 243 7.34 5.34 -18.52
CA MET A 243 7.47 4.05 -17.85
C MET A 243 8.75 3.33 -18.27
N LEU A 244 9.02 3.17 -19.58
CA LEU A 244 10.23 2.52 -20.06
C LEU A 244 11.50 3.30 -19.70
N LYS A 245 11.44 4.64 -19.66
CA LYS A 245 12.55 5.47 -19.20
C LYS A 245 12.86 5.23 -17.72
N ARG A 246 11.82 5.18 -16.86
CA ARG A 246 11.99 4.88 -15.43
C ARG A 246 12.50 3.45 -15.22
N LEU A 247 11.93 2.46 -15.90
CA LEU A 247 12.37 1.06 -15.80
C LEU A 247 13.83 0.86 -16.19
N ARG A 248 14.34 1.55 -17.22
CA ARG A 248 15.76 1.49 -17.59
C ARG A 248 16.71 1.94 -16.48
N ASN A 249 16.25 2.85 -15.61
CA ASN A 249 17.04 3.31 -14.47
C ASN A 249 16.99 2.33 -13.27
N ILE A 250 16.07 1.37 -13.30
CA ILE A 250 15.78 0.47 -12.18
C ILE A 250 16.27 -0.97 -12.47
N ILE A 251 16.02 -1.44 -13.69
CA ILE A 251 16.26 -2.83 -14.12
C ILE A 251 17.39 -2.85 -15.13
N SER A 252 18.38 -3.72 -14.90
CA SER A 252 19.43 -4.03 -15.87
C SER A 252 18.81 -4.80 -17.05
N GLN A 253 19.14 -4.43 -18.29
CA GLN A 253 18.67 -5.10 -19.51
C GLN A 253 17.14 -5.09 -19.69
N ILE A 254 16.60 -3.90 -19.98
CA ILE A 254 15.16 -3.77 -20.29
C ILE A 254 14.77 -4.55 -21.56
N GLU A 255 15.75 -4.90 -22.38
CA GLU A 255 15.60 -5.65 -23.62
C GLU A 255 15.10 -7.08 -23.38
N ASP A 256 15.37 -7.65 -22.20
CA ASP A 256 14.90 -8.99 -21.81
C ASP A 256 13.50 -8.97 -21.18
N VAL A 257 12.92 -7.77 -21.04
CA VAL A 257 11.59 -7.58 -20.46
C VAL A 257 10.52 -7.82 -21.52
N THR A 258 9.51 -8.60 -21.15
CA THR A 258 8.26 -8.75 -21.91
C THR A 258 7.13 -8.03 -21.20
N LEU A 259 6.57 -7.00 -21.85
CA LEU A 259 5.41 -6.27 -21.36
C LEU A 259 4.10 -6.94 -21.81
N VAL A 260 3.21 -7.23 -20.89
CA VAL A 260 1.92 -7.85 -21.16
C VAL A 260 0.79 -6.86 -20.85
N PHE A 261 -0.10 -6.64 -21.81
CA PHE A 261 -1.20 -5.68 -21.69
C PHE A 261 -2.47 -6.14 -22.42
N ASP A 262 -3.64 -5.65 -21.98
CA ASP A 262 -4.92 -5.98 -22.61
C ASP A 262 -5.14 -5.24 -23.94
N LYS A 263 -6.09 -5.72 -24.74
CA LYS A 263 -6.47 -5.20 -26.07
C LYS A 263 -6.82 -3.72 -26.06
N GLY A 264 -7.28 -3.19 -24.94
CA GLY A 264 -7.58 -1.76 -24.75
C GLY A 264 -6.35 -0.86 -24.84
N ASN A 265 -5.14 -1.42 -24.80
CA ASN A 265 -3.88 -0.68 -24.90
C ASN A 265 -3.18 -0.91 -26.25
N ASN A 266 -3.78 -1.71 -27.15
CA ASN A 266 -3.22 -1.91 -28.48
C ASN A 266 -3.36 -0.63 -29.32
N CYS A 267 -2.23 -0.02 -29.68
CA CYS A 267 -2.21 1.02 -30.70
C CYS A 267 -0.87 1.06 -31.45
N PRO A 268 -0.86 1.50 -32.73
CA PRO A 268 0.37 1.52 -33.55
C PRO A 268 1.53 2.29 -32.90
N LYS A 269 1.22 3.42 -32.24
CA LYS A 269 2.22 4.26 -31.57
C LYS A 269 2.92 3.51 -30.44
N ALA A 270 2.18 2.77 -29.61
CA ALA A 270 2.75 2.00 -28.50
C ALA A 270 3.65 0.87 -29.01
N ILE A 271 3.22 0.14 -30.05
CA ILE A 271 4.00 -0.94 -30.65
C ILE A 271 5.32 -0.42 -31.23
N LYS A 272 5.29 0.73 -31.90
CA LYS A 272 6.51 1.38 -32.40
C LYS A 272 7.48 1.74 -31.27
N ILE A 273 6.97 2.27 -30.15
CA ILE A 273 7.79 2.59 -28.97
C ILE A 273 8.45 1.33 -28.39
N LEU A 274 7.70 0.23 -28.25
CA LEU A 274 8.24 -1.03 -27.74
C LEU A 274 9.37 -1.57 -28.63
N GLU A 275 9.20 -1.46 -29.94
CA GLU A 275 10.23 -1.84 -30.92
C GLU A 275 11.48 -0.96 -30.84
N GLU A 276 11.32 0.37 -30.84
CA GLU A 276 12.44 1.32 -30.70
C GLU A 276 13.23 1.09 -29.41
N LYS A 277 12.55 0.66 -28.34
CA LYS A 277 13.17 0.35 -27.05
C LYS A 277 13.62 -1.10 -26.91
N LYS A 278 13.41 -1.93 -27.93
CA LYS A 278 13.71 -3.37 -27.98
C LYS A 278 13.10 -4.17 -26.82
N VAL A 279 11.88 -3.81 -26.41
CA VAL A 279 11.14 -4.48 -25.33
C VAL A 279 10.18 -5.49 -25.94
N GLY A 280 10.19 -6.72 -25.44
CA GLY A 280 9.24 -7.76 -25.84
C GLY A 280 7.82 -7.38 -25.42
N TYR A 281 6.80 -7.91 -26.10
CA TYR A 281 5.43 -7.69 -25.67
C TYR A 281 4.47 -8.84 -26.01
N VAL A 282 3.42 -8.94 -25.20
CA VAL A 282 2.27 -9.82 -25.43
C VAL A 282 1.00 -9.00 -25.22
N GLY A 283 0.25 -8.78 -26.31
CA GLY A 283 -1.07 -8.16 -26.29
C GLY A 283 -2.18 -9.18 -26.55
N SER A 284 -3.41 -8.85 -26.15
CA SER A 284 -4.61 -9.58 -26.58
C SER A 284 -5.25 -8.88 -27.77
N LEU A 285 -5.89 -9.60 -28.69
CA LEU A 285 -6.59 -9.00 -29.83
C LEU A 285 -8.10 -9.08 -29.66
N SER A 286 -8.83 -8.09 -30.20
CA SER A 286 -10.29 -8.14 -30.23
C SER A 286 -10.75 -9.16 -31.27
N ILE A 287 -11.52 -10.15 -30.81
CA ILE A 287 -12.17 -11.16 -31.65
C ILE A 287 -12.98 -10.49 -32.77
N HIS A 288 -13.73 -9.43 -32.46
CA HIS A 288 -14.58 -8.72 -33.43
C HIS A 288 -13.79 -8.11 -34.61
N SER A 289 -12.55 -7.68 -34.36
CA SER A 289 -11.71 -7.01 -35.35
C SER A 289 -10.93 -7.98 -36.25
N HIS A 290 -10.91 -9.28 -35.92
CA HIS A 290 -10.10 -10.28 -36.62
C HIS A 290 -10.90 -11.57 -36.86
N LYS A 291 -12.00 -11.44 -37.62
CA LYS A 291 -12.90 -12.57 -37.94
C LYS A 291 -12.19 -13.73 -38.64
N ASP A 292 -11.16 -13.43 -39.43
CA ASP A 292 -10.31 -14.41 -40.10
C ASP A 292 -9.64 -15.39 -39.13
N LEU A 293 -9.25 -14.92 -37.93
CA LEU A 293 -8.65 -15.77 -36.90
C LEU A 293 -9.67 -16.68 -36.20
N ILE A 294 -10.94 -16.28 -36.17
CA ILE A 294 -12.04 -17.07 -35.60
C ILE A 294 -12.46 -18.18 -36.56
N GLY A 295 -12.46 -17.88 -37.87
CA GLY A 295 -12.89 -18.81 -38.91
C GLY A 295 -11.96 -20.00 -39.14
N VAL A 296 -10.82 -20.05 -38.45
CA VAL A 296 -9.85 -21.15 -38.58
C VAL A 296 -10.48 -22.46 -38.05
N PRO A 297 -10.57 -23.52 -38.87
CA PRO A 297 -11.18 -24.78 -38.46
C PRO A 297 -10.36 -25.47 -37.38
N TYR A 298 -11.03 -26.17 -36.46
CA TYR A 298 -10.36 -26.89 -35.36
C TYR A 298 -9.41 -28.00 -35.81
N SER A 299 -9.53 -28.49 -37.05
CA SER A 299 -8.57 -29.42 -37.64
C SER A 299 -7.16 -28.85 -37.76
N ARG A 300 -7.00 -27.52 -37.77
CA ARG A 300 -5.70 -26.83 -37.77
C ARG A 300 -5.14 -26.56 -36.37
N TYR A 301 -5.86 -26.92 -35.31
CA TYR A 301 -5.43 -26.69 -33.93
C TYR A 301 -4.64 -27.90 -33.42
N HIS A 302 -3.61 -27.62 -32.63
CA HIS A 302 -2.79 -28.63 -31.99
C HIS A 302 -3.06 -28.67 -30.48
N LYS A 303 -2.97 -29.86 -29.89
CA LYS A 303 -2.98 -30.00 -28.42
C LYS A 303 -1.66 -29.50 -27.87
N VAL A 304 -1.73 -28.52 -26.99
CA VAL A 304 -0.58 -27.94 -26.28
C VAL A 304 -0.79 -28.17 -24.79
N GLU A 305 0.24 -28.70 -24.13
CA GLU A 305 0.27 -28.83 -22.69
C GLU A 305 0.88 -27.56 -22.08
N LEU A 306 0.11 -26.89 -21.22
CA LEU A 306 0.59 -25.71 -20.49
C LEU A 306 1.46 -26.15 -19.31
N SER A 307 2.27 -25.23 -18.77
CA SER A 307 3.05 -25.47 -17.56
C SER A 307 2.21 -25.89 -16.34
N THR A 308 0.91 -25.65 -16.37
CA THR A 308 -0.05 -26.10 -15.35
C THR A 308 -0.51 -27.55 -15.53
N GLY A 309 0.01 -28.28 -16.52
CA GLY A 309 -0.46 -29.62 -16.92
C GLY A 309 -1.78 -29.60 -17.72
N LYS A 310 -2.42 -28.44 -17.87
CA LYS A 310 -3.68 -28.31 -18.62
C LYS A 310 -3.40 -28.45 -20.12
N LYS A 311 -4.06 -29.41 -20.76
CA LYS A 311 -4.07 -29.57 -22.21
C LYS A 311 -5.10 -28.63 -22.84
N VAL A 312 -4.67 -27.83 -23.82
CA VAL A 312 -5.53 -26.87 -24.54
C VAL A 312 -5.34 -27.03 -26.05
N LEU A 313 -6.38 -26.71 -26.82
CA LEU A 313 -6.26 -26.61 -28.27
C LEU A 313 -5.81 -25.20 -28.64
N ALA A 314 -4.71 -25.09 -29.38
CA ALA A 314 -4.16 -23.82 -29.82
C ALA A 314 -3.77 -23.87 -31.31
N TYR A 315 -3.88 -22.73 -31.98
CA TYR A 315 -3.44 -22.50 -33.34
C TYR A 315 -2.43 -21.37 -33.34
N ARG A 316 -1.28 -21.59 -34.00
CA ARG A 316 -0.21 -20.59 -34.17
C ARG A 316 -0.19 -20.15 -35.62
N THR A 317 -0.16 -18.84 -35.84
CA THR A 317 -0.01 -18.25 -37.17
C THR A 317 0.79 -16.96 -37.12
N LYS A 318 1.03 -16.36 -38.29
CA LYS A 318 1.64 -15.05 -38.44
C LYS A 318 0.64 -14.11 -39.10
N LYS A 319 0.62 -12.85 -38.67
CA LYS A 319 -0.26 -11.82 -39.23
C LYS A 319 0.40 -10.45 -39.23
N LEU A 320 0.26 -9.71 -40.32
CA LEU A 320 0.68 -8.32 -40.40
C LEU A 320 -0.31 -7.45 -39.63
N LEU A 321 0.14 -6.83 -38.55
CA LEU A 321 -0.61 -5.87 -37.74
C LEU A 321 0.22 -4.60 -37.59
N TRP A 322 -0.40 -3.44 -37.81
CA TRP A 322 0.25 -2.13 -37.65
C TRP A 322 1.60 -2.00 -38.38
N GLY A 323 1.73 -2.61 -39.55
CA GLY A 323 2.96 -2.57 -40.36
C GLY A 323 4.04 -3.59 -39.99
N LYS A 324 3.78 -4.50 -39.05
CA LYS A 324 4.75 -5.52 -38.62
C LYS A 324 4.14 -6.92 -38.55
N GLU A 325 4.93 -7.93 -38.89
CA GLU A 325 4.52 -9.33 -38.72
C GLU A 325 4.55 -9.71 -37.24
N HIS A 326 3.43 -10.21 -36.74
CA HIS A 326 3.27 -10.68 -35.37
C HIS A 326 3.00 -12.18 -35.36
N THR A 327 3.56 -12.88 -34.37
CA THR A 327 3.12 -14.24 -34.05
C THR A 327 1.79 -14.17 -33.31
N ILE A 328 0.78 -14.82 -33.85
CA ILE A 328 -0.57 -14.88 -33.28
C ILE A 328 -0.80 -16.27 -32.71
N LEU A 329 -1.29 -16.32 -31.48
CA LEU A 329 -1.72 -17.54 -30.80
C LEU A 329 -3.23 -17.46 -30.56
N VAL A 330 -3.98 -18.37 -31.16
CA VAL A 330 -5.43 -18.52 -30.94
C VAL A 330 -5.64 -19.73 -30.05
N LYS A 331 -6.26 -19.54 -28.89
CA LYS A 331 -6.56 -20.61 -27.95
C LYS A 331 -8.07 -20.83 -27.88
N ARG A 332 -8.50 -22.09 -27.98
CA ARG A 332 -9.88 -22.46 -27.65
C ARG A 332 -10.10 -22.33 -26.14
N SER A 333 -11.14 -21.59 -25.77
CA SER A 333 -11.55 -21.41 -24.38
C SER A 333 -12.97 -21.94 -24.18
N ASP A 334 -13.10 -23.14 -23.63
CA ASP A 334 -14.41 -23.74 -23.35
C ASP A 334 -15.21 -22.89 -22.36
N LYS A 335 -14.54 -22.29 -21.37
CA LYS A 335 -15.17 -21.36 -20.41
C LYS A 335 -15.79 -20.14 -21.10
N LEU A 336 -15.12 -19.54 -22.08
CA LEU A 336 -15.67 -18.40 -22.83
C LEU A 336 -16.83 -18.85 -23.71
N LYS A 337 -16.72 -20.02 -24.35
CA LYS A 337 -17.80 -20.62 -25.14
C LYS A 337 -19.07 -20.82 -24.31
N GLU A 338 -18.96 -21.48 -23.15
CA GLU A 338 -20.08 -21.68 -22.22
C GLU A 338 -20.67 -20.35 -21.74
N GLY A 339 -19.80 -19.37 -21.44
CA GLY A 339 -20.23 -18.03 -21.04
C GLY A 339 -21.04 -17.32 -22.13
N GLN A 340 -20.61 -17.42 -23.38
CA GLN A 340 -21.32 -16.86 -24.54
C GLN A 340 -22.67 -17.56 -24.75
N ILE A 341 -22.72 -18.89 -24.71
CA ILE A 341 -23.97 -19.65 -24.84
C ILE A 341 -24.98 -19.21 -23.78
N ARG A 342 -24.56 -19.11 -22.50
CA ARG A 342 -25.44 -18.62 -21.43
C ARG A 342 -25.94 -17.19 -21.66
N GLY A 343 -25.14 -16.35 -22.34
CA GLY A 343 -25.51 -14.99 -22.68
C GLY A 343 -26.53 -14.88 -23.83
N PHE A 344 -26.58 -15.86 -24.74
CA PHE A 344 -27.59 -15.95 -25.80
C PHE A 344 -28.89 -16.62 -25.35
N LEU A 345 -28.83 -17.44 -24.31
CA LEU A 345 -29.98 -18.14 -23.72
C LEU A 345 -30.70 -17.32 -22.63
N LYS A 346 -30.22 -16.10 -22.35
CA LYS A 346 -30.90 -15.08 -21.55
C LYS A 346 -31.44 -14.01 -22.49
#